data_AF-D2KFQ6-F1
#
_entry.id   AF-D2KFQ6-F1
#
_cell.length_a   1.000
_cell.length_b   1.000
_cell.length_c   1.000
_cell.angle_alpha   90.00
_cell.angle_beta   90.00
_cell.angle_gamma   90.00
#
_symmetry.space_group_name_H-M   'P 1'
#
loop_
_entity.id
_entity.type
_entity.pdbx_description
1 polymer ?
#
loop_
_entity_poly.entity_id
_entity_poly.type
_entity_poly.pdbx_seq_one_letter_code
_entity_poly.pdbx_strand_id
1 'polypeptide(L)'
;MLTYGQEAFDEDFDNIKLGIKIPGVHWQMESTNTPRAAEVCAGVIDSDFSQDNGYGYNPILEMIESFNDEVNLHFTCLEMNDHDGNNTSAPKTLVGYVGDSAARLGIEIKGENALSGGDDYQYYWNNISDAINYHGYNGITILRVGDVVEGQSYNYYRDFIARYEKEDNNQINVSVKFRVNQAETYWGQNVYVVGNIKELGKWNTDQAVKLGPTNYPTWEGIVTGIPANSSFEFKFIKKDGYGVVIWESGNNHVYYTNDHDGNYISNWLN
;
A
#
# COMPACT_ATOMS: atom_id res chain seq x y z
N MET A 1 5.81 -22.05 9.52
CA MET A 1 4.68 -21.09 9.64
C MET A 1 4.56 -20.25 8.38
N LEU A 2 5.62 -19.59 7.90
CA LEU A 2 5.58 -18.81 6.65
C LEU A 2 5.05 -19.61 5.45
N THR A 3 5.55 -20.84 5.23
CA THR A 3 5.03 -21.74 4.18
C THR A 3 3.52 -21.99 4.31
N TYR A 4 3.03 -22.32 5.51
CA TYR A 4 1.60 -22.51 5.75
C TYR A 4 0.80 -21.20 5.62
N GLY A 5 1.42 -20.05 5.90
CA GLY A 5 0.82 -18.75 5.69
C GLY A 5 0.58 -18.51 4.21
N GLN A 6 1.58 -18.73 3.37
CA GLN A 6 1.46 -18.57 1.92
C GLN A 6 0.35 -19.48 1.39
N GLU A 7 0.42 -20.79 1.69
CA GLU A 7 -0.60 -21.76 1.27
C GLU A 7 -2.03 -21.38 1.70
N ALA A 8 -2.20 -20.71 2.84
CA ALA A 8 -3.51 -20.29 3.32
C ALA A 8 -4.03 -19.00 2.66
N PHE A 9 -3.16 -18.22 2.02
CA PHE A 9 -3.46 -16.91 1.43
C PHE A 9 -3.24 -16.83 -0.09
N ASP A 10 -2.72 -17.88 -0.73
CA ASP A 10 -2.34 -18.01 -2.16
C ASP A 10 -3.47 -17.79 -3.20
N GLU A 11 -4.70 -17.51 -2.78
CA GLU A 11 -5.82 -17.17 -3.69
C GLU A 11 -6.14 -15.68 -3.61
N ASP A 12 -7.04 -15.29 -2.71
CA ASP A 12 -7.54 -13.91 -2.61
C ASP A 12 -6.47 -12.88 -2.21
N PHE A 13 -5.30 -13.35 -1.74
CA PHE A 13 -4.20 -12.51 -1.23
C PHE A 13 -2.84 -12.91 -1.80
N ASP A 14 -2.80 -13.58 -2.96
CA ASP A 14 -1.57 -14.02 -3.65
C ASP A 14 -0.57 -12.88 -3.93
N ASN A 15 -1.06 -11.65 -4.06
CA ASN A 15 -0.27 -10.45 -4.30
C ASN A 15 0.15 -9.71 -3.01
N ILE A 16 -0.12 -10.28 -1.82
CA ILE A 16 0.19 -9.66 -0.53
C ILE A 16 1.32 -10.44 0.17
N LYS A 17 2.48 -9.79 0.30
CA LYS A 17 3.61 -10.31 1.06
C LYS A 17 3.24 -10.55 2.53
N LEU A 18 3.67 -11.68 3.09
CA LEU A 18 3.56 -11.93 4.52
C LEU A 18 4.53 -11.06 5.32
N GLY A 19 4.23 -10.80 6.58
CA GLY A 19 5.11 -10.08 7.49
C GLY A 19 5.72 -11.00 8.55
N ILE A 20 7.01 -10.82 8.84
CA ILE A 20 7.67 -11.38 10.02
C ILE A 20 8.32 -10.26 10.82
N LYS A 21 8.20 -10.30 12.15
CA LYS A 21 8.77 -9.30 13.04
C LYS A 21 9.89 -9.89 13.88
N ILE A 22 11.06 -9.25 13.86
CA ILE A 22 12.19 -9.55 14.75
C ILE A 22 12.24 -8.49 15.85
N PRO A 23 12.33 -8.88 17.14
CA PRO A 23 12.42 -7.93 18.24
C PRO A 23 13.81 -7.28 18.31
N GLY A 24 13.86 -5.98 18.63
CA GLY A 24 15.07 -5.24 18.93
C GLY A 24 15.49 -5.49 20.36
N VAL A 25 16.16 -6.61 20.63
CA VAL A 25 16.65 -6.96 21.97
C VAL A 25 17.93 -6.18 22.23
N HIS A 26 17.78 -4.91 22.58
CA HIS A 26 18.88 -3.94 22.53
C HIS A 26 19.69 -3.82 23.83
N TRP A 27 19.25 -4.43 24.94
CA TRP A 27 19.97 -4.41 26.22
C TRP A 27 21.04 -5.49 26.32
N GLN A 28 22.07 -5.28 27.15
CA GLN A 28 23.23 -6.17 27.30
C GLN A 28 24.10 -6.33 26.05
N MET A 29 23.88 -5.53 25.00
CA MET A 29 24.66 -5.60 23.77
C MET A 29 26.14 -5.34 24.01
N GLU A 30 26.44 -4.28 24.79
CA GLU A 30 27.81 -3.86 25.10
C GLU A 30 28.27 -4.32 26.49
N SER A 31 27.61 -5.33 27.06
CA SER A 31 28.04 -5.93 28.32
C SER A 31 29.42 -6.56 28.19
N THR A 32 30.35 -6.21 29.08
CA THR A 32 31.71 -6.78 29.06
C THR A 32 31.77 -8.24 29.52
N ASN A 33 30.84 -8.64 30.39
CA ASN A 33 30.83 -9.99 30.96
C ASN A 33 29.95 -10.96 30.14
N THR A 34 28.86 -10.44 29.57
CA THR A 34 27.85 -11.24 28.88
C THR A 34 27.37 -10.50 27.62
N PRO A 35 28.28 -10.21 26.66
CA PRO A 35 27.94 -9.44 25.46
C PRO A 35 26.84 -10.16 24.68
N ARG A 36 25.83 -9.39 24.25
CA ARG A 36 24.68 -9.88 23.45
C ARG A 36 23.90 -11.04 24.09
N ALA A 37 24.09 -11.33 25.38
CA ALA A 37 23.47 -12.49 26.02
C ALA A 37 21.94 -12.43 26.03
N ALA A 38 21.35 -11.23 26.01
CA ALA A 38 19.91 -11.08 25.87
C ALA A 38 19.39 -11.61 24.53
N GLU A 39 20.07 -11.31 23.42
CA GLU A 39 19.68 -11.78 22.08
C GLU A 39 19.89 -13.29 21.92
N VAL A 40 21.01 -13.80 22.44
CA VAL A 40 21.31 -15.24 22.43
C VAL A 40 20.27 -16.01 23.25
N CYS A 41 19.94 -15.55 24.46
CA CYS A 41 18.93 -16.19 25.30
C CYS A 41 17.51 -16.06 24.73
N ALA A 42 17.22 -15.00 23.98
CA ALA A 42 15.96 -14.84 23.25
C ALA A 42 15.88 -15.75 22.00
N GLY A 43 17.00 -16.35 21.59
CA GLY A 43 17.09 -17.22 20.41
C GLY A 43 17.04 -16.47 19.08
N VAL A 44 17.34 -15.16 19.10
CA VAL A 44 17.33 -14.33 17.88
C VAL A 44 18.61 -14.51 17.08
N ILE A 45 19.73 -14.73 17.78
CA ILE A 45 21.06 -14.97 17.20
C ILE A 45 21.76 -16.13 17.92
N ASP A 46 22.79 -16.69 17.30
CA ASP A 46 23.73 -17.59 17.97
C ASP A 46 24.78 -16.80 18.77
N SER A 47 25.51 -17.49 19.63
CA SER A 47 26.72 -17.04 20.32
C SER A 47 27.90 -16.72 19.40
N ASP A 48 27.86 -17.14 18.14
CA ASP A 48 28.77 -16.66 17.09
C ASP A 48 28.15 -15.42 16.40
N PHE A 49 28.59 -14.24 16.81
CA PHE A 49 28.17 -12.97 16.23
C PHE A 49 29.40 -12.14 15.84
N SER A 50 29.55 -11.87 14.55
CA SER A 50 30.62 -11.07 13.97
C SER A 50 30.08 -10.25 12.80
N GLN A 51 30.82 -9.24 12.35
CA GLN A 51 30.40 -8.48 11.18
C GLN A 51 30.21 -9.37 9.94
N ASP A 52 31.03 -10.42 9.79
CA ASP A 52 31.02 -11.34 8.65
C ASP A 52 29.72 -12.16 8.57
N ASN A 53 29.08 -12.45 9.71
CA ASN A 53 27.82 -13.20 9.78
C ASN A 53 26.60 -12.32 10.08
N GLY A 54 26.69 -11.02 9.74
CA GLY A 54 25.61 -10.06 9.97
C GLY A 54 25.29 -9.89 11.45
N TYR A 55 26.31 -9.94 12.30
CA TYR A 55 26.23 -9.84 13.76
C TYR A 55 25.32 -10.89 14.41
N GLY A 56 25.26 -12.08 13.79
CA GLY A 56 24.45 -13.22 14.19
C GLY A 56 23.08 -13.30 13.51
N TYR A 57 22.69 -12.31 12.69
CA TYR A 57 21.37 -12.25 12.06
C TYR A 57 21.28 -12.98 10.72
N ASN A 58 22.39 -13.31 10.05
CA ASN A 58 22.35 -13.97 8.74
C ASN A 58 21.45 -15.22 8.70
N PRO A 59 21.45 -16.15 9.69
CA PRO A 59 20.60 -17.34 9.60
C PRO A 59 19.11 -17.05 9.46
N ILE A 60 18.57 -16.06 10.18
CA ILE A 60 17.16 -15.68 10.06
C ILE A 60 16.90 -14.85 8.79
N LEU A 61 17.85 -14.02 8.39
CA LEU A 61 17.75 -13.23 7.16
C LEU A 61 17.79 -14.11 5.90
N GLU A 62 18.71 -15.08 5.83
CA GLU A 62 18.80 -16.06 4.73
C GLU A 62 17.54 -16.96 4.68
N MET A 63 16.96 -17.29 5.83
CA MET A 63 15.66 -17.95 5.87
C MET A 63 14.57 -17.10 5.23
N ILE A 64 14.53 -15.78 5.49
CA ILE A 64 13.57 -14.85 4.87
C ILE A 64 13.84 -14.70 3.36
N GLU A 65 15.11 -14.56 2.97
CA GLU A 65 15.52 -14.45 1.56
C GLU A 65 15.08 -15.67 0.74
N SER A 66 15.09 -16.87 1.34
CA SER A 66 14.63 -18.10 0.67
C SER A 66 13.15 -18.08 0.24
N PHE A 67 12.35 -17.13 0.73
CA PHE A 67 10.98 -16.89 0.29
C PHE A 67 10.88 -15.96 -0.93
N ASN A 68 11.98 -15.59 -1.58
CA ASN A 68 12.04 -14.87 -2.86
C ASN A 68 11.17 -13.59 -2.90
N ASP A 69 11.35 -12.71 -1.91
CA ASP A 69 10.63 -11.43 -1.79
C ASP A 69 9.14 -11.54 -1.37
N GLU A 70 8.63 -12.74 -1.08
CA GLU A 70 7.24 -12.94 -0.62
C GLU A 70 7.02 -12.66 0.88
N VAL A 71 8.09 -12.31 1.61
CA VAL A 71 8.06 -12.05 3.05
C VAL A 71 8.77 -10.73 3.36
N ASN A 72 8.03 -9.79 3.94
CA ASN A 72 8.55 -8.54 4.48
C ASN A 72 9.11 -8.75 5.89
N LEU A 73 10.34 -8.29 6.12
CA LEU A 73 10.92 -8.22 7.44
C LEU A 73 10.52 -6.92 8.15
N HIS A 74 10.14 -7.02 9.41
CA HIS A 74 9.88 -5.90 10.30
C HIS A 74 10.84 -5.94 11.50
N PHE A 75 11.47 -4.82 11.83
CA PHE A 75 12.34 -4.66 13.00
C PHE A 75 11.92 -3.47 13.86
N THR A 76 12.17 -3.52 15.17
CA THR A 76 11.70 -2.52 16.14
C THR A 76 12.85 -1.72 16.78
N CYS A 77 12.54 -0.68 17.56
CA CYS A 77 13.47 0.19 18.30
C CYS A 77 14.15 1.29 17.45
N LEU A 78 13.57 1.62 16.29
CA LEU A 78 14.15 2.61 15.38
C LEU A 78 14.26 4.02 15.96
N GLU A 79 13.49 4.34 16.99
CA GLU A 79 13.46 5.66 17.60
C GLU A 79 14.57 5.91 18.63
N MET A 80 15.18 4.84 19.14
CA MET A 80 15.97 4.89 20.37
C MET A 80 17.42 5.32 20.11
N ASN A 81 18.02 6.01 21.08
CA ASN A 81 19.46 6.27 21.10
C ASN A 81 20.21 5.15 21.83
N ASP A 82 21.48 4.95 21.46
CA ASP A 82 22.38 4.13 22.26
C ASP A 82 22.57 4.74 23.65
N HIS A 83 22.72 3.85 24.64
CA HIS A 83 22.97 4.17 26.05
C HIS A 83 21.90 5.00 26.76
N ASP A 84 20.71 5.17 26.17
CA ASP A 84 19.62 5.89 26.82
C ASP A 84 18.98 5.02 27.93
N GLY A 85 19.10 5.46 29.18
CA GLY A 85 18.62 4.74 30.36
C GLY A 85 19.40 3.47 30.77
N ASN A 86 20.30 2.95 29.93
CA ASN A 86 21.12 1.78 30.23
C ASN A 86 22.44 1.77 29.44
N ASN A 87 23.58 1.83 30.13
CA ASN A 87 24.92 1.91 29.52
C ASN A 87 25.36 0.67 28.72
N THR A 88 24.62 -0.43 28.76
CA THR A 88 24.89 -1.63 27.95
C THR A 88 23.91 -1.79 26.78
N SER A 89 22.99 -0.83 26.64
CA SER A 89 21.95 -0.82 25.63
C SER A 89 22.43 -0.10 24.37
N ALA A 90 22.26 -0.72 23.20
CA ALA A 90 22.71 -0.14 21.92
C ALA A 90 21.69 -0.31 20.77
N PRO A 91 20.44 0.19 20.91
CA PRO A 91 19.39 0.02 19.90
C PRO A 91 19.68 0.69 18.56
N LYS A 92 20.29 1.88 18.53
CA LYS A 92 20.60 2.59 17.28
C LYS A 92 21.67 1.82 16.49
N THR A 93 22.68 1.32 17.19
CA THR A 93 23.68 0.41 16.61
C THR A 93 23.02 -0.87 16.10
N LEU A 94 22.10 -1.46 16.86
CA LEU A 94 21.41 -2.69 16.46
C LEU A 94 20.54 -2.51 15.21
N VAL A 95 19.80 -1.41 15.11
CA VAL A 95 19.01 -1.04 13.93
C VAL A 95 19.89 -1.00 12.68
N GLY A 96 21.09 -0.43 12.79
CA GLY A 96 22.09 -0.45 11.72
C GLY A 96 22.59 -1.85 11.39
N TYR A 97 22.92 -2.67 12.39
CA TYR A 97 23.37 -4.05 12.17
C TYR A 97 22.35 -4.88 11.38
N VAL A 98 21.08 -4.82 11.75
CA VAL A 98 20.01 -5.59 11.09
C VAL A 98 19.70 -5.02 9.72
N GLY A 99 19.52 -3.70 9.61
CA GLY A 99 19.21 -3.03 8.35
C GLY A 99 20.28 -3.21 7.28
N ASP A 100 21.55 -2.97 7.64
CA ASP A 100 22.67 -3.15 6.72
C ASP A 100 22.84 -4.61 6.29
N SER A 101 22.55 -5.56 7.20
CA SER A 101 22.63 -7.00 6.88
C SER A 101 21.50 -7.44 5.94
N ALA A 102 20.28 -6.97 6.18
CA ALA A 102 19.14 -7.20 5.28
C ALA A 102 19.41 -6.60 3.90
N ALA A 103 19.90 -5.37 3.83
CA ALA A 103 20.25 -4.70 2.58
C ALA A 103 21.33 -5.45 1.78
N ARG A 104 22.35 -6.01 2.44
CA ARG A 104 23.38 -6.84 1.79
C ARG A 104 22.82 -8.12 1.16
N LEU A 105 21.73 -8.65 1.71
CA LEU A 105 21.04 -9.84 1.20
C LEU A 105 19.88 -9.49 0.26
N GLY A 106 19.64 -8.21 -0.03
CA GLY A 106 18.54 -7.78 -0.90
C GLY A 106 17.15 -7.93 -0.30
N ILE A 107 17.05 -8.04 1.02
CA ILE A 107 15.79 -8.24 1.73
C ILE A 107 15.13 -6.89 2.01
N GLU A 108 13.85 -6.77 1.67
CA GLU A 108 13.00 -5.65 2.06
C GLU A 108 12.77 -5.64 3.58
N ILE A 109 13.19 -4.54 4.24
CA ILE A 109 13.03 -4.33 5.67
C ILE A 109 12.23 -3.07 5.97
N LYS A 110 11.25 -3.22 6.86
CA LYS A 110 10.41 -2.17 7.42
C LYS A 110 10.67 -2.04 8.91
N GLY A 111 10.45 -0.84 9.42
CA GLY A 111 10.74 -0.48 10.79
C GLY A 111 9.49 -0.26 11.63
N GLU A 112 9.67 -0.31 12.95
CA GLU A 112 8.69 0.09 13.95
C GLU A 112 9.39 0.78 15.13
N ASN A 113 8.73 1.73 15.79
CA ASN A 113 9.16 2.18 17.11
C ASN A 113 8.75 1.17 18.19
N ALA A 114 9.53 1.08 19.27
CA ALA A 114 9.33 0.07 20.31
C ALA A 114 8.38 0.51 21.43
N LEU A 115 8.41 1.79 21.83
CA LEU A 115 7.56 2.33 22.89
C LEU A 115 6.47 3.23 22.33
N SER A 116 5.31 3.26 23.00
CA SER A 116 4.26 4.24 22.70
C SER A 116 4.76 5.64 22.96
N GLY A 117 4.45 6.56 22.06
CA GLY A 117 4.99 7.91 22.06
C GLY A 117 5.71 8.15 20.76
N GLY A 118 5.02 8.76 19.80
CA GLY A 118 5.66 9.83 19.05
C GLY A 118 6.10 10.83 20.10
N ASP A 119 7.33 10.69 20.56
CA ASP A 119 7.91 11.64 21.49
C ASP A 119 7.94 12.98 20.78
N ASP A 120 7.42 14.03 21.43
CA ASP A 120 7.45 15.42 20.92
C ASP A 120 8.89 15.96 20.75
N TYR A 121 9.89 15.08 20.84
CA TYR A 121 11.31 15.32 20.66
C TYR A 121 11.78 14.97 19.25
N GLN A 122 12.50 15.91 18.64
CA GLN A 122 13.05 15.77 17.29
C GLN A 122 13.98 14.55 17.12
N TYR A 123 14.72 14.13 18.15
CA TYR A 123 15.68 13.03 18.04
C TYR A 123 15.01 11.69 17.70
N TYR A 124 13.78 11.46 18.20
CA TYR A 124 12.98 10.28 17.90
C TYR A 124 12.79 10.12 16.38
N TRP A 125 12.33 11.19 15.74
CA TRP A 125 12.06 11.24 14.30
C TRP A 125 13.33 11.26 13.45
N ASN A 126 14.41 11.82 14.00
CA ASN A 126 15.73 11.77 13.36
C ASN A 126 16.26 10.34 13.34
N ASN A 127 16.14 9.57 14.43
CA ASN A 127 16.60 8.19 14.47
C ASN A 127 15.83 7.29 13.48
N ILE A 128 14.49 7.45 13.40
CA ILE A 128 13.69 6.76 12.38
C ILE A 128 14.11 7.18 10.97
N SER A 129 14.36 8.47 10.75
CA SER A 129 14.88 8.97 9.46
C SER A 129 16.25 8.40 9.12
N ASP A 130 17.14 8.25 10.10
CA ASP A 130 18.47 7.68 9.90
C ASP A 130 18.39 6.22 9.44
N ALA A 131 17.47 5.43 10.01
CA ALA A 131 17.23 4.06 9.59
C ALA A 131 16.87 3.98 8.09
N ILE A 132 15.99 4.86 7.62
CA ILE A 132 15.56 4.91 6.20
C ILE A 132 16.68 5.41 5.30
N ASN A 133 17.36 6.49 5.69
CA ASN A 133 18.35 7.14 4.84
C ASN A 133 19.66 6.37 4.73
N TYR A 134 20.04 5.61 5.77
CA TYR A 134 21.38 5.04 5.89
C TYR A 134 21.41 3.53 6.09
N HIS A 135 20.32 2.89 6.50
CA HIS A 135 20.31 1.47 6.88
C HIS A 135 19.30 0.61 6.11
N GLY A 136 18.86 1.06 4.94
CA GLY A 136 18.08 0.24 4.01
C GLY A 136 16.61 0.03 4.37
N TYR A 137 16.10 0.68 5.42
CA TYR A 137 14.69 0.61 5.77
C TYR A 137 13.83 1.33 4.75
N ASN A 138 12.73 0.70 4.30
CA ASN A 138 11.91 1.22 3.21
C ASN A 138 10.44 1.48 3.59
N GLY A 139 10.11 1.29 4.86
CA GLY A 139 8.78 1.55 5.41
C GLY A 139 8.84 1.64 6.93
N ILE A 140 7.81 2.25 7.52
CA ILE A 140 7.67 2.43 8.96
C ILE A 140 6.23 2.12 9.38
N THR A 141 6.05 1.48 10.53
CA THR A 141 4.77 1.45 11.24
C THR A 141 4.94 2.17 12.57
N ILE A 142 4.13 3.21 12.80
CA ILE A 142 4.19 3.99 14.03
C ILE A 142 3.20 3.44 15.07
N LEU A 143 3.73 3.05 16.22
CA LEU A 143 3.01 2.66 17.42
C LEU A 143 2.85 3.88 18.34
N ARG A 144 1.66 4.51 18.46
CA ARG A 144 0.38 4.18 17.82
C ARG A 144 -0.30 5.41 17.25
N VAL A 145 -1.38 5.19 16.50
CA VAL A 145 -2.14 6.27 15.83
C VAL A 145 -2.45 7.46 16.75
N GLY A 146 -2.78 7.22 18.02
CA GLY A 146 -3.07 8.29 19.00
C GLY A 146 -1.89 9.24 19.27
N ASP A 147 -0.65 8.78 19.07
CA ASP A 147 0.56 9.54 19.38
C ASP A 147 1.02 10.43 18.21
N VAL A 148 0.40 10.31 17.04
CA VAL A 148 0.77 11.05 15.82
C VAL A 148 -0.35 11.93 15.27
N VAL A 149 -1.52 11.97 15.93
CA VAL A 149 -2.66 12.78 15.50
C VAL A 149 -2.78 14.11 16.26
N GLU A 150 -1.97 14.30 17.30
CA GLU A 150 -1.94 15.50 18.14
C GLU A 150 -0.49 15.89 18.49
N GLY A 151 -0.30 17.05 19.14
CA GLY A 151 1.02 17.47 19.65
C GLY A 151 2.03 17.91 18.58
N GLN A 152 3.32 17.92 18.94
CA GLN A 152 4.40 18.17 17.98
C GLN A 152 4.65 16.95 17.09
N SER A 153 4.41 15.75 17.61
CA SER A 153 4.48 14.51 16.84
C SER A 153 3.56 14.47 15.62
N TYR A 154 2.41 15.14 15.64
CA TYR A 154 1.62 15.36 14.43
C TYR A 154 2.39 16.09 13.33
N ASN A 155 3.10 17.17 13.68
CA ASN A 155 3.88 17.94 12.71
C ASN A 155 5.06 17.11 12.18
N TYR A 156 5.78 16.43 13.08
CA TYR A 156 6.90 15.59 12.67
C TYR A 156 6.46 14.41 11.80
N TYR A 157 5.35 13.76 12.13
CA TYR A 157 4.81 12.67 11.33
C TYR A 157 4.34 13.15 9.95
N ARG A 158 3.64 14.29 9.88
CA ARG A 158 3.24 14.89 8.60
C ARG A 158 4.46 15.23 7.75
N ASP A 159 5.47 15.87 8.33
CA ASP A 159 6.68 16.27 7.62
C ASP A 159 7.52 15.05 7.20
N PHE A 160 7.48 13.97 8.00
CA PHE A 160 8.08 12.69 7.68
C PHE A 160 7.38 12.03 6.48
N ILE A 161 6.05 11.95 6.47
CA ILE A 161 5.28 11.44 5.33
C ILE A 161 5.61 12.26 4.09
N ALA A 162 5.54 13.59 4.16
CA ALA A 162 5.85 14.46 3.02
C ALA A 162 7.28 14.28 2.47
N ARG A 163 8.22 13.78 3.30
CA ARG A 163 9.60 13.51 2.89
C ARG A 163 9.77 12.15 2.22
N TYR A 164 9.05 11.13 2.68
CA TYR A 164 9.28 9.73 2.29
C TYR A 164 8.13 9.06 1.55
N GLU A 165 6.99 9.74 1.40
CA GLU A 165 5.90 9.34 0.52
C GLU A 165 6.48 9.20 -0.89
N LYS A 166 6.56 7.95 -1.37
CA LYS A 166 6.83 7.69 -2.78
C LYS A 166 5.57 8.10 -3.53
N GLU A 167 5.71 8.87 -4.61
CA GLU A 167 4.63 9.06 -5.57
C GLU A 167 4.19 7.66 -6.04
N ASP A 168 3.02 7.24 -5.57
CA ASP A 168 2.43 5.98 -6.01
C ASP A 168 1.94 6.19 -7.44
N ASN A 169 2.81 5.90 -8.41
CA ASN A 169 2.44 5.86 -9.82
C ASN A 169 1.51 4.68 -10.15
N ASN A 170 1.09 3.91 -9.14
CA ASN A 170 0.07 2.88 -9.29
C ASN A 170 -1.30 3.56 -9.40
N GLN A 171 -1.68 3.93 -10.62
CA GLN A 171 -3.00 4.46 -10.94
C GLN A 171 -4.07 3.46 -10.47
N ILE A 172 -4.65 3.72 -9.29
CA ILE A 172 -5.77 2.95 -8.76
C ILE A 172 -6.88 3.02 -9.80
N ASN A 173 -7.35 1.86 -10.26
CA ASN A 173 -8.47 1.79 -11.19
C ASN A 173 -9.71 1.31 -10.45
N VAL A 174 -10.84 1.97 -10.72
CA VAL A 174 -12.14 1.68 -10.12
C VAL A 174 -13.13 1.19 -11.17
N SER A 175 -14.24 0.65 -10.71
CA SER A 175 -15.39 0.31 -11.52
C SER A 175 -16.50 1.35 -11.36
N VAL A 176 -17.14 1.75 -12.46
CA VAL A 176 -18.33 2.61 -12.43
C VAL A 176 -19.52 1.85 -13.00
N LYS A 177 -20.57 1.69 -12.18
CA LYS A 177 -21.87 1.22 -12.64
C LYS A 177 -22.65 2.38 -13.26
N PHE A 178 -22.94 2.30 -14.55
CA PHE A 178 -23.81 3.25 -15.23
C PHE A 178 -25.24 2.72 -15.26
N ARG A 179 -26.20 3.60 -14.94
CA ARG A 179 -27.63 3.36 -15.03
C ARG A 179 -28.32 4.52 -15.74
N VAL A 180 -29.05 4.21 -16.79
CA VAL A 180 -29.92 5.19 -17.47
C VAL A 180 -31.36 4.67 -17.47
N ASN A 181 -32.27 5.47 -16.92
CA ASN A 181 -33.70 5.18 -16.90
C ASN A 181 -34.39 5.86 -18.09
N GLN A 182 -35.61 5.42 -18.41
CA GLN A 182 -36.46 6.04 -19.45
C GLN A 182 -35.81 6.03 -20.86
N ALA A 183 -34.86 5.11 -21.10
CA ALA A 183 -34.24 4.93 -22.41
C ALA A 183 -35.05 3.92 -23.23
N GLU A 184 -36.18 4.40 -23.79
CA GLU A 184 -37.04 3.57 -24.65
C GLU A 184 -36.34 3.21 -25.98
N THR A 185 -36.48 1.97 -26.42
CA THR A 185 -35.88 1.44 -27.65
C THR A 185 -36.92 0.73 -28.49
N TYR A 186 -36.74 0.72 -29.81
CA TYR A 186 -37.48 -0.18 -30.70
C TYR A 186 -36.71 -1.50 -30.92
N TRP A 187 -37.37 -2.50 -31.51
CA TRP A 187 -36.78 -3.81 -31.75
C TRP A 187 -35.52 -3.71 -32.61
N GLY A 188 -34.40 -4.26 -32.11
CA GLY A 188 -33.09 -4.19 -32.77
C GLY A 188 -32.20 -3.02 -32.33
N GLN A 189 -32.70 -2.09 -31.51
CA GLN A 189 -31.92 -1.00 -30.91
C GLN A 189 -31.46 -1.36 -29.49
N ASN A 190 -30.24 -0.94 -29.12
CA ASN A 190 -29.66 -1.17 -27.79
C ASN A 190 -29.08 0.14 -27.23
N VAL A 191 -28.92 0.21 -25.91
CA VAL A 191 -28.32 1.36 -25.20
C VAL A 191 -26.86 1.10 -24.87
N TYR A 192 -26.03 2.11 -25.02
CA TYR A 192 -24.59 2.07 -24.75
C TYR A 192 -24.15 3.35 -24.01
N VAL A 193 -22.96 3.30 -23.41
CA VAL A 193 -22.24 4.45 -22.87
C VAL A 193 -20.91 4.63 -23.63
N VAL A 194 -20.58 5.88 -23.97
CA VAL A 194 -19.35 6.24 -24.71
C VAL A 194 -18.80 7.55 -24.16
N GLY A 195 -17.48 7.74 -24.16
CA GLY A 195 -16.84 8.88 -23.50
C GLY A 195 -15.40 9.12 -23.92
N ASN A 196 -14.77 10.16 -23.37
CA ASN A 196 -13.45 10.62 -23.81
C ASN A 196 -12.27 9.71 -23.40
N ILE A 197 -12.45 8.86 -22.39
CA ILE A 197 -11.42 7.92 -21.91
C ILE A 197 -11.38 6.61 -22.70
N LYS A 198 -10.30 5.83 -22.57
CA LYS A 198 -10.10 4.58 -23.33
C LYS A 198 -11.12 3.51 -22.97
N GLU A 199 -11.51 3.45 -21.70
CA GLU A 199 -12.48 2.52 -21.12
C GLU A 199 -13.90 2.75 -21.68
N LEU A 200 -14.16 3.96 -22.16
CA LEU A 200 -15.42 4.37 -22.80
C LEU A 200 -15.27 4.60 -24.31
N GLY A 201 -14.20 4.08 -24.92
CA GLY A 201 -14.04 4.06 -26.37
C GLY A 201 -13.58 5.35 -27.02
N LYS A 202 -13.14 6.38 -26.29
CA LYS A 202 -12.63 7.66 -26.83
C LYS A 202 -13.58 8.31 -27.85
N TRP A 203 -14.86 8.40 -27.52
CA TRP A 203 -15.96 8.89 -28.36
C TRP A 203 -16.21 8.08 -29.65
N ASN A 204 -15.57 6.92 -29.81
CA ASN A 204 -15.85 6.00 -30.90
C ASN A 204 -17.08 5.13 -30.55
N THR A 205 -18.19 5.36 -31.26
CA THR A 205 -19.44 4.61 -31.06
C THR A 205 -19.38 3.12 -31.42
N ASP A 206 -18.33 2.68 -32.12
CA ASP A 206 -18.05 1.26 -32.36
C ASP A 206 -17.30 0.59 -31.20
N GLN A 207 -16.80 1.38 -30.26
CA GLN A 207 -16.14 0.93 -29.03
C GLN A 207 -16.94 1.31 -27.77
N ALA A 208 -18.20 1.73 -27.95
CA ALA A 208 -19.09 2.07 -26.85
C ALA A 208 -19.44 0.83 -26.02
N VAL A 209 -19.54 0.99 -24.70
CA VAL A 209 -19.85 -0.11 -23.78
C VAL A 209 -21.36 -0.37 -23.78
N LYS A 210 -21.75 -1.60 -24.14
CA LYS A 210 -23.16 -2.00 -24.19
C LYS A 210 -23.75 -2.14 -22.79
N LEU A 211 -24.92 -1.54 -22.57
CA LEU A 211 -25.69 -1.72 -21.35
C LEU A 211 -26.74 -2.82 -21.54
N GLY A 212 -27.08 -3.52 -20.45
CA GLY A 212 -28.12 -4.55 -20.40
C GLY A 212 -29.44 -4.00 -19.83
N PRO A 213 -30.61 -4.41 -20.34
CA PRO A 213 -31.89 -3.99 -19.79
C PRO A 213 -32.15 -4.75 -18.48
N THR A 214 -32.16 -4.06 -17.34
CA THR A 214 -32.41 -4.70 -16.03
C THR A 214 -33.87 -4.62 -15.60
N ASN A 215 -34.53 -3.50 -15.91
CA ASN A 215 -35.97 -3.31 -15.71
C ASN A 215 -36.49 -2.30 -16.75
N TYR A 216 -36.79 -2.77 -17.97
CA TYR A 216 -37.09 -1.91 -19.11
C TYR A 216 -38.14 -0.82 -18.77
N PRO A 217 -37.91 0.47 -19.10
CA PRO A 217 -36.84 1.03 -19.97
C PRO A 217 -35.57 1.48 -19.22
N THR A 218 -35.18 0.80 -18.13
CA THR A 218 -33.90 1.01 -17.43
C THR A 218 -32.82 0.06 -17.93
N TRP A 219 -31.64 0.62 -18.18
CA TRP A 219 -30.46 -0.09 -18.67
C TRP A 219 -29.26 0.14 -17.74
N GLU A 220 -28.48 -0.90 -17.49
CA GLU A 220 -27.31 -0.87 -16.61
C GLU A 220 -26.09 -1.59 -17.20
N GLY A 221 -24.90 -1.17 -16.79
CA GLY A 221 -23.64 -1.84 -17.12
C GLY A 221 -22.51 -1.34 -16.24
N ILE A 222 -21.46 -2.15 -16.08
CA ILE A 222 -20.29 -1.82 -15.27
C ILE A 222 -19.12 -1.62 -16.22
N VAL A 223 -18.40 -0.51 -16.06
CA VAL A 223 -17.13 -0.22 -16.75
C VAL A 223 -16.02 -0.28 -15.72
N THR A 224 -15.07 -1.18 -15.91
CA THR A 224 -13.92 -1.40 -15.03
C THR A 224 -12.69 -0.71 -15.58
N GLY A 225 -11.66 -0.53 -14.75
CA GLY A 225 -10.37 -0.04 -15.21
C GLY A 225 -10.28 1.49 -15.35
N ILE A 226 -11.25 2.24 -14.81
CA ILE A 226 -11.28 3.69 -14.90
C ILE A 226 -10.32 4.27 -13.87
N PRO A 227 -9.41 5.19 -14.24
CA PRO A 227 -8.56 5.86 -13.27
C PRO A 227 -9.33 6.52 -12.12
N ALA A 228 -8.97 6.20 -10.88
CA ALA A 228 -9.43 6.89 -9.68
C ALA A 228 -8.98 8.35 -9.68
N ASN A 229 -9.68 9.18 -8.89
CA ASN A 229 -9.36 10.59 -8.69
C ASN A 229 -9.24 11.39 -10.00
N SER A 230 -10.07 11.05 -10.99
CA SER A 230 -10.04 11.66 -12.32
C SER A 230 -11.42 12.07 -12.80
N SER A 231 -11.47 13.10 -13.66
CA SER A 231 -12.68 13.50 -14.36
C SER A 231 -12.69 12.96 -15.78
N PHE A 232 -13.86 12.49 -16.22
CA PHE A 232 -14.10 12.15 -17.61
C PHE A 232 -15.49 12.60 -18.07
N GLU A 233 -15.65 12.66 -19.39
CA GLU A 233 -16.91 13.00 -20.03
C GLU A 233 -17.49 11.80 -20.75
N PHE A 234 -18.82 11.68 -20.75
CA PHE A 234 -19.51 10.62 -21.44
C PHE A 234 -20.92 11.02 -21.89
N LYS A 235 -21.50 10.20 -22.77
CA LYS A 235 -22.92 10.21 -23.13
C LYS A 235 -23.48 8.80 -23.26
N PHE A 236 -24.77 8.68 -23.01
CA PHE A 236 -25.55 7.54 -23.45
C PHE A 236 -25.94 7.67 -24.93
N ILE A 237 -25.91 6.55 -25.64
CA ILE A 237 -26.34 6.46 -27.03
C ILE A 237 -27.27 5.27 -27.22
N LYS A 238 -28.19 5.39 -28.19
CA LYS A 238 -28.95 4.26 -28.72
C LYS A 238 -28.39 3.91 -30.09
N LYS A 239 -28.09 2.64 -30.34
CA LYS A 239 -27.56 2.16 -31.62
C LYS A 239 -28.35 0.96 -32.12
N ASP A 240 -28.73 0.98 -33.39
CA ASP A 240 -29.41 -0.14 -34.05
C ASP A 240 -28.42 -1.09 -34.76
N GLY A 241 -28.93 -2.20 -35.28
CA GLY A 241 -28.13 -3.20 -36.00
C GLY A 241 -27.56 -2.73 -37.34
N TYR A 242 -27.97 -1.56 -37.85
CA TYR A 242 -27.47 -0.95 -39.08
C TYR A 242 -26.42 0.15 -38.83
N GLY A 243 -26.12 0.43 -37.55
CA GLY A 243 -25.14 1.43 -37.15
C GLY A 243 -25.70 2.85 -37.01
N VAL A 244 -27.03 3.04 -37.05
CA VAL A 244 -27.64 4.35 -36.78
C VAL A 244 -27.52 4.65 -35.29
N VAL A 245 -26.89 5.78 -34.96
CA VAL A 245 -26.66 6.22 -33.58
C VAL A 245 -27.51 7.43 -33.25
N ILE A 246 -28.25 7.36 -32.14
CA ILE A 246 -28.97 8.48 -31.53
C ILE A 246 -28.27 8.79 -30.21
N TRP A 247 -27.75 10.00 -30.09
CA TRP A 247 -27.16 10.51 -28.86
C TRP A 247 -28.25 11.07 -27.96
N GLU A 248 -28.07 10.97 -26.65
CA GLU A 248 -28.88 11.76 -25.73
C GLU A 248 -28.64 13.27 -25.98
N SER A 249 -29.66 14.09 -25.74
CA SER A 249 -29.59 15.53 -25.93
C SER A 249 -28.72 16.23 -24.87
N GLY A 250 -28.60 17.55 -24.96
CA GLY A 250 -27.86 18.36 -24.00
C GLY A 250 -26.34 18.19 -24.04
N ASN A 251 -25.67 18.72 -23.02
CA ASN A 251 -24.21 18.63 -22.87
C ASN A 251 -23.76 17.21 -22.54
N ASN A 252 -22.45 16.96 -22.62
CA ASN A 252 -21.86 15.73 -22.10
C ASN A 252 -22.06 15.66 -20.58
N HIS A 253 -22.27 14.46 -20.06
CA HIS A 253 -22.17 14.23 -18.63
C HIS A 253 -20.70 14.28 -18.22
N VAL A 254 -20.45 14.77 -17.01
CA VAL A 254 -19.13 14.76 -16.38
C VAL A 254 -19.22 13.91 -15.12
N TYR A 255 -18.29 12.98 -14.95
CA TYR A 255 -18.16 12.20 -13.72
C TYR A 255 -16.75 12.33 -13.15
N TYR A 256 -16.66 12.45 -11.83
CA TYR A 256 -15.41 12.41 -11.08
C TYR A 256 -15.35 11.10 -10.28
N THR A 257 -14.31 10.30 -10.50
CA THR A 257 -14.06 9.07 -9.72
C THR A 257 -13.31 9.40 -8.44
N ASN A 258 -13.64 8.70 -7.36
CA ASN A 258 -12.81 8.67 -6.15
C ASN A 258 -11.91 7.42 -6.18
N ASP A 259 -11.34 7.07 -5.04
CA ASP A 259 -10.52 5.89 -4.76
C ASP A 259 -11.32 4.57 -4.56
N HIS A 260 -12.61 4.56 -4.89
CA HIS A 260 -13.51 3.40 -4.74
C HIS A 260 -14.55 3.34 -5.86
N ASP A 261 -15.19 2.18 -6.01
CA ASP A 261 -16.21 1.94 -7.03
C ASP A 261 -17.37 2.93 -6.96
N GLY A 262 -17.78 3.39 -8.14
CA GLY A 262 -18.77 4.45 -8.32
C GLY A 262 -20.08 3.96 -8.93
N ASN A 263 -21.12 4.77 -8.78
CA ASN A 263 -22.41 4.55 -9.44
C ASN A 263 -22.91 5.88 -10.03
N TYR A 264 -23.28 5.85 -11.31
CA TYR A 264 -23.88 6.99 -12.01
C TYR A 264 -25.30 6.63 -12.45
N ILE A 265 -26.28 7.42 -12.01
CA ILE A 265 -27.70 7.22 -12.33
C ILE A 265 -28.27 8.49 -12.95
N SER A 266 -28.92 8.35 -14.10
CA SER A 266 -29.65 9.45 -14.76
C SER A 266 -30.89 8.96 -15.50
N ASN A 267 -31.69 9.89 -16.02
CA ASN A 267 -32.74 9.60 -17.00
C ASN A 267 -32.24 9.98 -18.40
N TRP A 268 -32.73 9.29 -19.42
CA TRP A 268 -32.45 9.62 -20.82
C TRP A 268 -32.86 11.06 -21.14
N LEU A 269 -31.93 11.84 -21.71
CA LEU A 269 -32.19 13.21 -22.15
C LEU A 269 -32.70 13.24 -23.59
N ASN A 270 -33.88 13.85 -23.80
CA ASN A 270 -34.54 14.01 -25.10
C ASN A 270 -34.22 15.35 -25.76
#